data_AF-A0A3D6EH40-F1
#
_entry.id   AF-A0A3D6EH40-F1
#
_cell.length_a   1.000
_cell.length_b   1.000
_cell.length_c   1.000
_cell.angle_alpha   90.00
_cell.angle_beta   90.00
_cell.angle_gamma   90.00
#
_symmetry.space_group_name_H-M   'P 1'
#
loop_
_entity.id
_entity.type
_entity.pdbx_description
1 polymer ?
#
loop_
_entity_poly.entity_id
_entity_poly.type
_entity_poly.pdbx_seq_one_letter_code
_entity_poly.pdbx_strand_id
1 'polypeptide(L)'
;MNQPAASRPGLERNGAAPLQRRMAERLAEIKARGGLLPVCSWCRKVRDEAGLWAPVDRHLLEGAGVPITHGLCPECFKAHFPQRPDAA
;
A
#
# COMPACT_ATOMS: atom_id res chain seq x y z
N MET A 1 -67.51 -22.84 9.37
CA MET A 1 -66.32 -22.93 8.50
C MET A 1 -65.90 -21.51 8.18
N ASN A 2 -65.07 -20.91 9.04
CA ASN A 2 -64.76 -19.48 9.04
C ASN A 2 -63.27 -19.27 8.69
N GLN A 3 -62.98 -18.29 7.84
CA GLN A 3 -61.62 -17.74 7.63
C GLN A 3 -61.23 -16.86 8.85
N PRO A 4 -59.93 -16.56 9.13
CA PRO A 4 -59.23 -15.49 8.41
C PRO A 4 -57.69 -15.57 8.27
N ALA A 5 -57.24 -14.74 7.33
CA ALA A 5 -55.92 -14.12 7.08
C ALA A 5 -54.73 -14.34 8.05
N ALA A 6 -53.56 -14.61 7.46
CA ALA A 6 -52.24 -14.18 7.94
C ALA A 6 -51.33 -13.91 6.71
N SER A 7 -51.23 -12.66 6.28
CA SER A 7 -50.17 -11.70 6.65
C SER A 7 -48.85 -11.95 5.91
N ARG A 8 -48.62 -11.13 4.87
CA ARG A 8 -47.37 -11.05 4.11
C ARG A 8 -46.25 -10.58 5.04
N PRO A 9 -45.14 -11.31 5.25
CA PRO A 9 -43.98 -10.73 5.90
C PRO A 9 -43.29 -9.80 4.90
N GLY A 10 -43.19 -8.54 5.29
CA GLY A 10 -42.58 -7.47 4.52
C GLY A 10 -41.09 -7.73 4.26
N LEU A 11 -40.66 -7.28 3.08
CA LEU A 11 -39.26 -7.09 2.75
C LEU A 11 -38.71 -5.93 3.58
N GLU A 12 -38.24 -6.23 4.80
CA GLU A 12 -37.49 -5.27 5.61
C GLU A 12 -36.04 -5.22 5.10
N ARG A 13 -35.79 -4.34 4.12
CA ARG A 13 -34.42 -3.94 3.78
C ARG A 13 -33.83 -3.13 4.94
N ASN A 14 -33.19 -3.84 5.88
CA ASN A 14 -32.34 -3.22 6.89
C ASN A 14 -31.21 -2.43 6.22
N GLY A 15 -31.39 -1.10 6.14
CA GLY A 15 -30.48 -0.14 5.51
C GLY A 15 -29.14 0.10 6.23
N ALA A 16 -28.63 -0.88 6.99
CA ALA A 16 -27.37 -0.79 7.72
C ALA A 16 -26.13 -1.19 6.88
N ALA A 17 -26.33 -2.06 5.88
CA ALA A 17 -25.26 -2.56 5.03
C ALA A 17 -24.42 -1.49 4.29
N PRO A 18 -24.96 -0.35 3.80
CA PRO A 18 -24.15 0.62 3.07
C PRO A 18 -23.23 1.45 3.97
N LEU A 19 -23.65 1.79 5.19
CA LEU A 19 -22.82 2.52 6.14
C LEU A 19 -21.70 1.63 6.70
N GLN A 20 -22.04 0.39 7.06
CA GLN A 20 -21.04 -0.59 7.50
C GLN A 20 -20.03 -0.90 6.39
N ARG A 21 -20.47 -1.01 5.13
CA ARG A 21 -19.55 -1.15 3.98
C ARG A 21 -18.68 0.08 3.77
N ARG A 22 -19.25 1.29 3.81
CA ARG A 22 -18.46 2.53 3.69
C ARG A 22 -17.41 2.66 4.79
N MET A 23 -17.73 2.26 6.02
CA MET A 23 -16.74 2.23 7.10
C MET A 23 -15.67 1.18 6.85
N ALA A 24 -16.04 -0.02 6.41
CA ALA A 24 -15.07 -1.06 6.06
C ALA A 24 -14.15 -0.65 4.92
N GLU A 25 -14.69 0.00 3.88
CA GLU A 25 -13.93 0.55 2.73
C GLU A 25 -12.97 1.65 3.18
N ARG A 26 -13.41 2.59 4.04
CA ARG A 26 -12.56 3.64 4.61
C ARG A 26 -11.43 3.06 5.46
N LEU A 27 -11.72 2.04 6.27
CA LEU A 27 -10.71 1.34 7.08
C LEU A 27 -9.74 0.52 6.22
N ALA A 28 -10.22 -0.07 5.12
CA ALA A 28 -9.39 -0.74 4.14
C ALA A 28 -8.48 0.26 3.39
N GLU A 29 -8.99 1.44 3.06
CA GLU A 29 -8.21 2.53 2.45
C GLU A 29 -7.14 3.08 3.40
N ILE A 30 -7.43 3.21 4.69
CA ILE A 30 -6.45 3.58 5.73
C ILE A 30 -5.40 2.48 5.90
N LYS A 31 -5.78 1.20 5.90
CA LYS A 31 -4.84 0.06 5.93
C LYS A 31 -3.97 -0.02 4.67
N ALA A 32 -4.51 0.34 3.51
CA ALA A 32 -3.80 0.33 2.24
C ALA A 32 -2.84 1.53 2.09
N ARG A 33 -3.05 2.62 2.83
CA ARG A 33 -2.16 3.78 2.85
C ARG A 33 -1.02 3.58 3.85
N GLY A 34 -0.03 2.80 3.42
CA GLY A 34 1.39 2.88 3.78
C GLY A 34 1.73 3.21 5.24
N GLY A 35 2.07 2.19 6.02
CA GLY A 35 2.79 2.39 7.28
C GLY A 35 4.13 3.08 7.05
N LEU A 36 4.62 3.78 8.09
CA LEU A 36 5.96 4.37 8.06
C LEU A 36 7.00 3.25 7.94
N LEU A 37 7.88 3.35 6.94
CA LEU A 37 8.97 2.40 6.80
C LEU A 37 10.10 2.74 7.78
N PRO A 38 10.48 1.83 8.70
CA PRO A 38 11.65 2.03 9.54
C PRO A 38 12.91 1.98 8.68
N VAL A 39 13.53 3.13 8.44
CA VAL A 39 14.75 3.30 7.65
C VAL A 39 15.95 3.53 8.58
N CYS A 40 17.07 2.87 8.31
CA CYS A 40 18.32 3.08 9.04
C CYS A 40 18.85 4.49 8.72
N SER A 41 19.01 5.33 9.73
CA SER A 41 19.49 6.71 9.57
C SER A 41 20.90 6.80 8.97
N TRP A 42 21.70 5.73 9.07
CA TRP A 42 23.05 5.69 8.52
C TRP A 42 23.09 5.14 7.09
N CYS A 43 22.66 3.89 6.88
CA CYS A 43 22.81 3.19 5.61
C CYS A 43 21.55 3.17 4.73
N ARG A 44 20.43 3.76 5.19
CA ARG A 44 19.15 3.85 4.47
C ARG A 44 18.49 2.52 4.10
N LYS A 45 18.93 1.39 4.67
CA LYS A 45 18.21 0.11 4.60
C LYS A 45 16.85 0.22 5.30
N VAL A 46 15.86 -0.54 4.83
CA VAL A 46 14.54 -0.67 5.44
C VAL A 46 14.53 -1.92 6.32
N ARG A 47 13.90 -1.83 7.50
CA ARG A 47 13.66 -2.99 8.36
C ARG A 47 12.32 -3.64 8.01
N ASP A 48 12.33 -4.94 7.77
CA ASP A 48 11.11 -5.72 7.54
C ASP A 48 10.42 -6.12 8.85
N GLU A 49 9.30 -6.84 8.73
CA GLU A 49 8.51 -7.35 9.86
C GLU A 49 9.27 -8.40 10.68
N ALA A 50 10.22 -9.13 10.07
CA ALA A 50 11.09 -10.09 10.74
C ALA A 50 12.27 -9.40 11.47
N GLY A 51 12.40 -8.07 11.34
CA GLY A 51 13.47 -7.29 11.95
C GLY A 51 14.77 -7.29 11.14
N LEU A 52 14.79 -7.86 9.94
CA LEU A 52 15.95 -7.89 9.06
C LEU A 52 16.07 -6.58 8.28
N TRP A 53 17.30 -6.17 8.00
CA TRP A 53 17.59 -4.96 7.24
C TRP A 53 17.91 -5.29 5.79
N ALA A 54 17.12 -4.76 4.87
CA ALA A 54 17.27 -4.96 3.45
C ALA A 54 17.30 -3.63 2.67
N PRO A 55 17.82 -3.61 1.43
CA PRO A 55 17.67 -2.46 0.54
C PRO A 55 16.19 -2.10 0.34
N VAL A 56 15.90 -0.81 0.19
CA VAL A 56 14.53 -0.31 -0.03
C VAL A 56 13.88 -0.95 -1.27
N ASP A 57 14.67 -1.25 -2.30
CA ASP A 57 14.20 -1.85 -3.54
C ASP A 57 13.50 -3.18 -3.30
N ARG A 58 14.03 -4.01 -2.40
CA ARG A 58 13.41 -5.28 -2.02
C ARG A 58 12.04 -5.06 -1.40
N HIS A 59 11.93 -4.08 -0.51
CA HIS A 59 10.68 -3.76 0.16
C HIS A 59 9.62 -3.22 -0.82
N LEU A 60 10.04 -2.39 -1.78
CA LEU A 60 9.17 -1.85 -2.82
C LEU A 60 8.70 -2.91 -3.83
N LEU A 61 9.57 -3.86 -4.19
CA LEU A 61 9.21 -4.99 -5.06
C LEU A 61 8.14 -5.89 -4.41
N GLU A 62 8.32 -6.20 -3.12
CA GLU A 62 7.39 -7.05 -2.36
C GLU A 62 6.04 -6.35 -2.10
N GLY A 63 6.03 -5.04 -1.84
CA GLY A 63 4.83 -4.30 -1.44
C GLY A 63 4.05 -3.62 -2.58
N ALA A 64 4.70 -3.23 -3.68
CA ALA A 64 4.07 -2.43 -4.75
C ALA A 64 4.03 -3.14 -6.11
N GLY A 65 4.74 -4.26 -6.28
CA GLY A 65 4.78 -5.00 -7.54
C GLY A 65 5.40 -4.21 -8.71
N VAL A 66 6.18 -3.17 -8.41
CA VAL A 66 6.78 -2.29 -9.43
C VAL A 66 8.18 -2.80 -9.77
N PRO A 67 8.51 -3.06 -11.05
CA PRO A 67 9.86 -3.43 -11.44
C PRO A 67 10.83 -2.27 -11.23
N ILE A 68 12.01 -2.55 -10.69
CA ILE A 68 13.03 -1.55 -10.35
C ILE A 68 14.23 -1.70 -11.27
N THR A 69 14.75 -0.58 -11.77
CA THR A 69 16.00 -0.48 -12.52
C THR A 69 17.00 0.39 -11.77
N HIS A 70 18.29 0.17 -12.03
CA HIS A 70 19.36 0.95 -11.41
C HIS A 70 19.91 1.94 -12.44
N GLY A 71 19.96 3.23 -12.07
CA GLY A 71 20.53 4.30 -12.88
C GLY A 71 21.25 5.32 -11.98
N LEU A 72 22.11 6.14 -12.59
CA LEU A 72 22.75 7.26 -11.90
C LEU A 72 22.13 8.57 -12.38
N CYS A 73 21.75 9.45 -11.45
CA CYS A 73 21.38 10.80 -11.83
C CYS A 73 22.62 11.59 -12.32
N PRO A 74 22.43 12.68 -13.08
CA PRO A 74 23.55 13.49 -13.58
C PRO A 74 24.48 14.02 -12.49
N GLU A 75 23.95 14.31 -11.30
CA GLU A 75 24.71 14.78 -10.15
C GLU A 75 25.65 13.69 -9.62
N CYS A 76 25.11 12.49 -9.35
CA CYS A 76 25.91 11.34 -8.91
C CYS A 76 26.95 10.94 -9.96
N PHE A 77 26.60 11.00 -11.24
CA PHE A 77 27.54 10.70 -12.31
C PHE A 77 28.73 11.67 -12.29
N LYS A 78 28.48 12.98 -12.21
CA LYS A 78 29.52 14.01 -12.12
C LYS A 78 30.39 13.85 -10.85
N ALA A 79 29.77 13.51 -9.72
CA ALA A 79 30.47 13.37 -8.44
C ALA A 79 31.39 12.14 -8.39
N HIS A 80 30.93 11.00 -8.89
CA HIS A 80 31.69 9.73 -8.83
C HIS A 80 32.55 9.47 -10.07
N PHE A 81 32.27 10.13 -11.19
CA PHE A 81 33.02 10.00 -12.44
C PHE A 81 33.44 11.37 -13.00
N PRO A 82 34.14 12.22 -12.21
CA PRO A 82 34.49 13.58 -12.64
C PRO A 82 35.43 13.61 -13.85
N GLN A 83 36.24 12.57 -14.05
CA GLN A 83 37.14 12.42 -15.19
C GLN A 83 36.46 11.94 -16.48
N ARG A 84 35.16 11.66 -16.46
CA ARG A 84 34.42 11.22 -17.64
C ARG A 84 33.55 12.38 -18.14
N PRO A 85 34.09 13.27 -19.01
CA PRO A 85 33.26 14.24 -19.69
C PRO A 85 32.22 13.45 -20.51
N ASP A 86 30.94 13.69 -20.19
CA ASP A 86 29.77 13.37 -21.01
C ASP A 86 29.89 12.10 -21.86
N ALA A 87 29.39 10.98 -21.31
CA ALA A 87 28.92 9.90 -22.16
C ALA A 87 27.70 10.45 -22.92
N ALA A 88 27.93 10.79 -24.20
CA ALA A 88 26.91 11.20 -25.16
C ALA A 88 25.70 10.25 -25.19
#